data_AF-A0A3R8SV44-F1
#
_entry.id   AF-A0A3R8SV44-F1
#
_cell.length_a   1.000
_cell.length_b   1.000
_cell.length_c   1.000
_cell.angle_alpha   90.00
_cell.angle_beta   90.00
_cell.angle_gamma   90.00
#
_symmetry.space_group_name_H-M   'P 1'
#
loop_
_entity.id
_entity.type
_entity.pdbx_description
1 polymer ?
#
loop_
_entity_poly.entity_id
_entity_poly.type
_entity_poly.pdbx_seq_one_letter_code
_entity_poly.pdbx_strand_id
1 'polypeptide(L)'
;AHTPLFEAVEGAHGLFVPLATAPYEQDTPLTASAPGVLWALLTPLLAILDRTGLLTAPPDTLEKIAGRLDHIAERCGPAIATYSNPAKTLAAELADALPVIWTEGTSAGPAGRRFAAALAELSGRPSVVSELPEALAAHSTLLSGPLAAGADPDDFFRDRVEEPPALHARVVLLRDRPIGGLSAAPAARDLALSHDTPISELEPESGGEIETLAELIAVTDFAAVYLALASGA
;
A
#
# COMPACT_ATOMS: atom_id res chain seq x y z
N ALA A 1 -19.33 -23.63 -8.13
CA ALA A 1 -20.52 -22.80 -8.33
C ALA A 1 -21.59 -23.02 -7.24
N HIS A 2 -21.20 -23.08 -5.96
CA HIS A 2 -22.10 -23.06 -4.79
C HIS A 2 -21.30 -22.50 -3.61
N THR A 3 -21.06 -21.18 -3.63
CA THR A 3 -20.45 -20.50 -2.48
C THR A 3 -21.55 -19.77 -1.71
N PRO A 4 -21.43 -19.62 -0.38
CA PRO A 4 -22.43 -18.90 0.42
C PRO A 4 -22.68 -17.47 -0.09
N LEU A 5 -21.68 -16.83 -0.70
CA LEU A 5 -21.83 -15.54 -1.38
C LEU A 5 -22.72 -15.62 -2.63
N PHE A 6 -22.67 -16.72 -3.38
CA PHE A 6 -23.48 -16.89 -4.58
C PHE A 6 -24.95 -17.03 -4.20
N GLU A 7 -25.25 -17.83 -3.18
CA GLU A 7 -26.61 -17.99 -2.63
C GLU A 7 -27.15 -16.68 -2.04
N ALA A 8 -26.30 -15.89 -1.38
CA ALA A 8 -26.68 -14.57 -0.85
C ALA A 8 -26.99 -13.56 -1.96
N VAL A 9 -26.19 -13.53 -3.04
CA VAL A 9 -26.43 -12.66 -4.20
C VAL A 9 -27.72 -13.07 -4.91
N GLU A 10 -27.94 -14.37 -5.12
CA GLU A 10 -29.16 -14.90 -5.75
C GLU A 10 -30.41 -14.58 -4.91
N GLY A 11 -30.35 -14.78 -3.59
CA GLY A 11 -31.44 -14.48 -2.67
C GLY A 11 -31.78 -12.99 -2.55
N ALA A 12 -30.82 -12.10 -2.81
CA ALA A 12 -31.02 -10.65 -2.83
C ALA A 12 -31.38 -10.10 -4.22
N HIS A 13 -31.60 -10.96 -5.23
CA HIS A 13 -31.77 -10.57 -6.63
C HIS A 13 -30.61 -9.70 -7.17
N GLY A 14 -29.39 -9.91 -6.65
CA GLY A 14 -28.19 -9.22 -7.10
C GLY A 14 -27.68 -9.76 -8.43
N LEU A 15 -26.89 -8.95 -9.13
CA LEU A 15 -26.21 -9.34 -10.36
C LEU A 15 -24.85 -9.96 -10.02
N PHE A 16 -24.61 -11.20 -10.43
CA PHE A 16 -23.27 -11.80 -10.34
C PHE A 16 -22.42 -11.29 -11.52
N VAL A 17 -21.41 -10.48 -11.21
CA VAL A 17 -20.44 -10.00 -12.20
C VAL A 17 -19.23 -10.94 -12.16
N PRO A 18 -18.95 -11.70 -13.23
CA PRO A 18 -17.75 -12.54 -13.27
C PRO A 18 -16.50 -11.64 -13.21
N LEU A 19 -15.47 -12.10 -12.51
CA LEU A 19 -14.18 -11.42 -12.48
C LEU A 19 -13.66 -11.33 -13.92
N ALA A 20 -13.39 -10.11 -14.38
CA ALA A 20 -12.72 -9.91 -15.67
C ALA A 20 -11.27 -10.38 -15.53
N THR A 21 -10.88 -11.43 -16.25
CA THR A 21 -9.52 -11.94 -16.22
C THR A 21 -8.68 -11.33 -17.34
N ALA A 22 -7.38 -11.15 -17.10
CA ALA A 22 -6.47 -10.70 -18.14
C ALA A 22 -6.27 -11.79 -19.21
N PRO A 23 -6.04 -11.45 -20.50
CA PRO A 23 -5.90 -12.44 -21.59
C PRO A 23 -4.77 -13.47 -21.40
N TYR A 24 -3.83 -13.20 -20.49
CA TYR A 24 -2.65 -14.03 -20.21
C TYR A 24 -2.62 -14.57 -18.77
N GLU A 25 -3.71 -14.43 -18.02
CA GLU A 25 -3.81 -14.88 -16.64
C GLU A 25 -3.83 -16.42 -16.62
N GLN A 26 -2.81 -17.04 -16.01
CA GLN A 26 -2.74 -18.49 -15.84
C GLN A 26 -3.72 -18.95 -14.76
N ASP A 27 -4.20 -20.19 -14.82
CA ASP A 27 -5.20 -20.84 -13.91
C ASP A 27 -4.79 -20.92 -12.42
N THR A 28 -3.77 -20.19 -11.98
CA THR A 28 -3.38 -20.12 -10.57
C THR A 28 -4.36 -19.19 -9.84
N PRO A 29 -4.99 -19.63 -8.73
CA PRO A 29 -5.88 -18.77 -7.98
C PRO A 29 -5.08 -17.57 -7.46
N LEU A 30 -5.43 -16.38 -7.93
CA LEU A 30 -4.85 -15.14 -7.46
C LEU A 30 -5.32 -14.83 -6.04
N THR A 31 -4.43 -14.27 -5.24
CA THR A 31 -4.81 -13.71 -3.94
C THR A 31 -5.73 -12.52 -4.15
N ALA A 32 -6.60 -12.22 -3.17
CA ALA A 32 -7.52 -11.09 -3.29
C ALA A 32 -6.77 -9.75 -3.40
N SER A 33 -5.57 -9.69 -2.82
CA SER A 33 -4.67 -8.54 -2.91
C SER A 33 -3.76 -8.55 -4.15
N ALA A 34 -3.90 -9.51 -5.07
CA ALA A 34 -3.14 -9.49 -6.33
C ALA A 34 -3.44 -8.17 -7.10
N PRO A 35 -2.41 -7.47 -7.62
CA PRO A 35 -2.59 -6.14 -8.21
C PRO A 35 -3.61 -6.07 -9.35
N GLY A 36 -3.65 -7.09 -10.23
CA GLY A 36 -4.56 -7.14 -11.38
C GLY A 36 -6.04 -7.31 -11.00
N VAL A 37 -6.32 -8.04 -9.91
CA VAL A 37 -7.70 -8.37 -9.48
C VAL A 37 -8.46 -7.12 -9.05
N LEU A 38 -7.78 -6.18 -8.37
CA LEU A 38 -8.40 -4.94 -7.95
C LEU A 38 -8.93 -4.15 -9.15
N TRP A 39 -8.08 -3.89 -10.14
CA TRP A 39 -8.44 -3.03 -11.27
C TRP A 39 -9.50 -3.66 -12.17
N ALA A 40 -9.49 -4.99 -12.30
CA ALA A 40 -10.53 -5.74 -12.99
C ALA A 40 -11.94 -5.53 -12.38
N LEU A 41 -12.03 -5.33 -11.06
CA LEU A 41 -13.29 -5.09 -10.34
C LEU A 41 -13.60 -3.60 -10.17
N LEU A 42 -12.59 -2.80 -9.86
CA LEU A 42 -12.74 -1.39 -9.55
C LEU A 42 -13.14 -0.58 -10.78
N THR A 43 -12.52 -0.81 -11.95
CA THR A 43 -12.84 -0.07 -13.16
C THR A 43 -14.31 -0.18 -13.58
N PRO A 44 -14.93 -1.38 -13.71
CA PRO A 44 -16.36 -1.47 -14.01
C PRO A 44 -17.24 -0.92 -12.88
N LEU A 45 -16.82 -1.05 -11.62
CA LEU A 45 -17.55 -0.47 -10.49
C LEU A 45 -17.59 1.07 -10.58
N LEU A 46 -16.46 1.72 -10.87
CA LEU A 46 -16.38 3.17 -11.07
C LEU A 46 -17.33 3.62 -12.19
N ALA A 47 -17.35 2.91 -13.32
CA ALA A 47 -18.26 3.20 -14.43
C ALA A 47 -19.74 3.04 -14.04
N ILE A 48 -20.08 2.06 -13.21
CA ILE A 48 -21.45 1.87 -12.70
C ILE A 48 -21.82 3.00 -11.73
N LEU A 49 -20.93 3.35 -10.80
CA LEU A 49 -21.18 4.38 -9.79
C LEU A 49 -21.29 5.78 -10.40
N ASP A 50 -20.55 6.06 -11.48
CA ASP A 50 -20.73 7.28 -12.29
C ASP A 50 -22.12 7.31 -12.95
N ARG A 51 -22.53 6.22 -13.60
CA ARG A 51 -23.83 6.12 -14.28
C ARG A 51 -25.03 6.18 -13.33
N THR A 52 -24.86 5.79 -12.07
CA THR A 52 -25.90 5.92 -11.03
C THR A 52 -25.85 7.26 -10.30
N GLY A 53 -24.85 8.11 -10.57
CA GLY A 53 -24.68 9.41 -9.94
C GLY A 53 -24.20 9.35 -8.49
N LEU A 54 -23.64 8.21 -8.05
CA LEU A 54 -23.08 8.05 -6.70
C LEU A 54 -21.69 8.65 -6.57
N LEU A 55 -20.95 8.73 -7.67
CA LEU A 55 -19.69 9.48 -7.78
C LEU A 55 -19.57 10.11 -9.17
N THR A 56 -18.53 10.91 -9.39
CA THR A 56 -18.21 11.48 -10.70
C THR A 56 -16.90 10.88 -11.21
N ALA A 57 -17.01 9.96 -12.17
CA ALA A 57 -15.89 9.33 -12.87
C ALA A 57 -16.24 9.20 -14.37
N PRO A 58 -16.32 10.33 -15.10
CA PRO A 58 -16.54 10.30 -16.54
C PRO A 58 -15.43 9.52 -17.25
N PRO A 59 -15.62 9.11 -18.52
CA PRO A 59 -14.62 8.38 -19.30
C PRO A 59 -13.22 9.00 -19.27
N ASP A 60 -13.14 10.33 -19.40
CA ASP A 60 -11.89 11.09 -19.30
C ASP A 60 -11.14 10.89 -17.97
N THR A 61 -11.86 10.68 -16.86
CA THR A 61 -11.27 10.37 -15.55
C THR A 61 -10.67 8.95 -15.56
N LEU A 62 -11.35 7.98 -16.18
CA LEU A 62 -10.83 6.62 -16.32
C LEU A 62 -9.58 6.60 -17.21
N GLU A 63 -9.55 7.39 -18.28
CA GLU A 63 -8.36 7.56 -19.12
C GLU A 63 -7.18 8.17 -18.35
N LYS A 64 -7.43 9.17 -17.49
CA LYS A 64 -6.39 9.73 -16.62
C LYS A 64 -5.85 8.70 -15.62
N ILE A 65 -6.72 7.89 -15.03
CA ILE A 65 -6.31 6.81 -14.13
C ILE A 65 -5.45 5.80 -14.89
N ALA A 66 -5.86 5.38 -16.09
CA ALA A 66 -5.07 4.47 -16.92
C ALA A 66 -3.69 5.06 -17.23
N GLY A 67 -3.62 6.30 -17.70
CA GLY A 67 -2.35 6.98 -17.96
C GLY A 67 -1.48 7.13 -16.70
N ARG A 68 -2.09 7.37 -15.52
CA ARG A 68 -1.38 7.40 -14.25
C ARG A 68 -0.79 6.03 -13.89
N LEU A 69 -1.56 4.95 -14.06
CA LEU A 69 -1.11 3.59 -13.81
C LEU A 69 0.01 3.17 -14.76
N ASP A 70 -0.10 3.50 -16.04
CA ASP A 70 0.94 3.25 -17.04
C ASP A 70 2.24 3.97 -16.67
N HIS A 71 2.16 5.24 -16.29
CA HIS A 71 3.33 6.01 -15.85
C HIS A 71 4.02 5.39 -14.63
N ILE A 72 3.25 4.92 -13.64
CA ILE A 72 3.80 4.22 -12.49
C ILE A 72 4.39 2.87 -12.89
N ALA A 73 3.77 2.12 -13.80
CA ALA A 73 4.30 0.86 -14.31
C ALA A 73 5.64 1.05 -15.03
N GLU A 74 5.80 2.13 -15.82
CA GLU A 74 7.06 2.48 -16.46
C GLU A 74 8.17 2.78 -15.44
N ARG A 75 7.85 3.45 -14.32
CA ARG A 75 8.81 3.80 -13.27
C ARG A 75 9.13 2.64 -12.33
N CYS A 76 8.12 1.82 -12.02
CA CYS A 76 8.21 0.72 -11.07
C CYS A 76 8.51 -0.62 -11.75
N GLY A 77 8.57 -0.68 -13.08
CA GLY A 77 8.73 -1.92 -13.84
C GLY A 77 10.00 -2.72 -13.52
N PRO A 78 9.99 -4.04 -13.78
CA PRO A 78 11.09 -4.93 -13.40
C PRO A 78 12.41 -4.62 -14.11
N ALA A 79 12.35 -4.06 -15.32
CA ALA A 79 13.53 -3.64 -16.09
C ALA A 79 14.21 -2.38 -15.53
N ILE A 80 13.53 -1.61 -14.67
CA ILE A 80 14.09 -0.38 -14.09
C ILE A 80 15.08 -0.73 -12.98
N ALA A 81 16.24 -0.09 -12.99
CA ALA A 81 17.28 -0.30 -11.99
C ALA A 81 16.78 0.07 -10.58
N THR A 82 17.25 -0.66 -9.56
CA THR A 82 16.76 -0.55 -8.17
C THR A 82 16.80 0.89 -7.64
N TYR A 83 17.90 1.61 -7.83
CA TYR A 83 18.09 2.96 -7.30
C TYR A 83 17.14 4.01 -7.90
N SER A 84 16.57 3.74 -9.08
CA SER A 84 15.62 4.62 -9.77
C SER A 84 14.17 4.12 -9.67
N ASN A 85 13.97 2.94 -9.08
CA ASN A 85 12.68 2.31 -8.96
C ASN A 85 12.15 2.49 -7.52
N PRO A 86 11.13 3.32 -7.32
CA PRO A 86 10.63 3.63 -5.98
C PRO A 86 10.05 2.40 -5.28
N ALA A 87 9.41 1.49 -6.02
CA ALA A 87 8.84 0.27 -5.46
C ALA A 87 9.92 -0.74 -5.04
N LYS A 88 10.99 -0.92 -5.83
CA LYS A 88 12.13 -1.76 -5.42
C LYS A 88 12.88 -1.18 -4.23
N THR A 89 13.00 0.15 -4.19
CA THR A 89 13.60 0.86 -3.05
C THR A 89 12.78 0.61 -1.79
N LEU A 90 11.46 0.85 -1.84
CA LEU A 90 10.56 0.60 -0.72
C LEU A 90 10.58 -0.88 -0.30
N ALA A 91 10.58 -1.83 -1.24
CA ALA A 91 10.67 -3.24 -0.92
C ALA A 91 11.98 -3.60 -0.19
N ALA A 92 13.13 -3.10 -0.67
CA ALA A 92 14.41 -3.32 -0.01
C ALA A 92 14.43 -2.75 1.42
N GLU A 93 13.84 -1.57 1.60
CA GLU A 93 13.71 -0.90 2.89
C GLU A 93 12.78 -1.62 3.88
N LEU A 94 11.85 -2.42 3.39
CA LEU A 94 10.91 -3.22 4.19
C LEU A 94 11.34 -4.68 4.37
N ALA A 95 12.46 -5.11 3.79
CA ALA A 95 12.90 -6.50 3.83
C ALA A 95 13.06 -7.02 5.27
N ASP A 96 13.70 -6.25 6.14
CA ASP A 96 14.01 -6.62 7.52
C ASP A 96 13.34 -5.72 8.57
N ALA A 97 12.23 -5.06 8.19
CA ALA A 97 11.53 -4.11 9.05
C ALA A 97 10.06 -4.48 9.25
N LEU A 98 9.50 -4.07 10.39
CA LEU A 98 8.07 -4.03 10.63
C LEU A 98 7.50 -2.74 10.02
N PRO A 99 6.67 -2.81 8.96
CA PRO A 99 6.04 -1.65 8.36
C PRO A 99 5.00 -1.05 9.31
N VAL A 100 5.20 0.22 9.70
CA VAL A 100 4.22 1.05 10.40
C VAL A 100 3.67 2.06 9.39
N ILE A 101 2.52 1.74 8.81
CA ILE A 101 1.90 2.50 7.74
C ILE A 101 1.06 3.61 8.36
N TRP A 102 1.50 4.84 8.15
CA TRP A 102 0.76 6.04 8.52
C TRP A 102 0.11 6.64 7.27
N THR A 103 -1.15 7.00 7.37
CA THR A 103 -1.90 7.56 6.24
C THR A 103 -2.46 8.92 6.58
N GLU A 104 -2.28 9.89 5.67
CA GLU A 104 -2.90 11.22 5.77
C GLU A 104 -3.62 11.55 4.47
N GLY A 105 -4.93 11.79 4.58
CA GLY A 105 -5.79 12.15 3.44
C GLY A 105 -6.79 11.08 3.03
N THR A 106 -7.70 11.42 2.10
CA THR A 106 -8.86 10.57 1.76
C THR A 106 -8.50 9.32 0.96
N SER A 107 -7.51 9.45 0.08
CA SER A 107 -6.99 8.38 -0.77
C SER A 107 -5.95 7.53 -0.03
N ALA A 108 -5.18 8.15 0.87
CA ALA A 108 -4.12 7.47 1.60
C ALA A 108 -4.64 6.36 2.54
N GLY A 109 -5.74 6.59 3.27
CA GLY A 109 -6.29 5.61 4.21
C GLY A 109 -6.64 4.25 3.59
N PRO A 110 -7.48 4.21 2.53
CA PRO A 110 -7.76 2.99 1.78
C PRO A 110 -6.52 2.34 1.17
N ALA A 111 -5.59 3.14 0.60
CA ALA A 111 -4.33 2.64 0.04
C ALA A 111 -3.47 1.95 1.11
N GLY A 112 -3.34 2.53 2.31
CA GLY A 112 -2.56 1.95 3.40
C GLY A 112 -3.14 0.62 3.91
N ARG A 113 -4.46 0.53 4.04
CA ARG A 113 -5.13 -0.74 4.40
C ARG A 113 -4.92 -1.83 3.35
N ARG A 114 -5.01 -1.47 2.07
CA ARG A 114 -4.72 -2.40 0.97
C ARG A 114 -3.26 -2.84 1.00
N PHE A 115 -2.32 -1.91 1.21
CA PHE A 115 -0.91 -2.23 1.24
C PHE A 115 -0.60 -3.22 2.38
N ALA A 116 -1.17 -3.03 3.57
CA ALA A 116 -1.04 -3.98 4.67
C ALA A 116 -1.60 -5.37 4.32
N ALA A 117 -2.75 -5.44 3.64
CA ALA A 117 -3.31 -6.70 3.16
C ALA A 117 -2.39 -7.37 2.12
N ALA A 118 -1.85 -6.60 1.17
CA ALA A 118 -0.91 -7.10 0.17
C ALA A 118 0.40 -7.62 0.80
N LEU A 119 0.94 -6.92 1.80
CA LEU A 119 2.12 -7.38 2.55
C LEU A 119 1.87 -8.72 3.24
N ALA A 120 0.71 -8.87 3.89
CA ALA A 120 0.31 -10.09 4.56
C ALA A 120 0.04 -11.25 3.59
N GLU A 121 -0.71 -11.00 2.51
CA GLU A 121 -1.11 -12.03 1.54
C GLU A 121 0.02 -12.46 0.60
N LEU A 122 0.88 -11.53 0.16
CA LEU A 122 1.92 -11.82 -0.84
C LEU A 122 3.26 -12.18 -0.22
N SER A 123 3.60 -11.60 0.94
CA SER A 123 4.93 -11.78 1.56
C SER A 123 4.88 -12.36 2.98
N GLY A 124 3.68 -12.64 3.51
CA GLY A 124 3.51 -13.12 4.89
C GLY A 124 3.95 -12.11 5.97
N ARG A 125 4.15 -10.83 5.59
CA ARG A 125 4.69 -9.82 6.50
C ARG A 125 3.59 -9.13 7.31
N PRO A 126 3.70 -9.07 8.64
CA PRO A 126 2.79 -8.26 9.45
C PRO A 126 3.06 -6.77 9.20
N SER A 127 2.03 -5.96 9.37
CA SER A 127 2.15 -4.49 9.36
C SER A 127 1.09 -3.86 10.27
N VAL A 128 1.35 -2.63 10.70
CA VAL A 128 0.40 -1.83 11.49
C VAL A 128 -0.06 -0.65 10.64
N VAL A 129 -1.36 -0.39 10.58
CA VAL A 129 -1.93 0.74 9.82
C VAL A 129 -2.69 1.67 10.76
N SER A 130 -2.46 2.97 10.66
CA SER A 130 -3.24 3.97 11.39
C SER A 130 -3.29 5.30 10.64
N GLU A 131 -4.41 6.01 10.78
CA GLU A 131 -4.63 7.32 10.16
C GLU A 131 -4.05 8.43 11.07
N LEU A 132 -3.47 9.46 10.45
CA LEU A 132 -2.99 10.65 11.16
C LEU A 132 -4.16 11.62 11.42
N PRO A 133 -4.17 12.33 12.57
CA PRO A 133 -3.12 12.41 13.60
C PRO A 133 -3.16 11.32 14.69
N GLU A 134 -4.20 10.48 14.74
CA GLU A 134 -4.41 9.50 15.83
C GLU A 134 -3.23 8.53 15.97
N ALA A 135 -2.59 8.18 14.86
CA ALA A 135 -1.42 7.31 14.83
C ALA A 135 -0.26 7.81 15.71
N LEU A 136 -0.10 9.13 15.89
CA LEU A 136 0.97 9.71 16.68
C LEU A 136 0.89 9.28 18.15
N ALA A 137 -0.32 9.35 18.72
CA ALA A 137 -0.56 8.92 20.09
C ALA A 137 -0.55 7.40 20.20
N ALA A 138 -1.17 6.70 19.24
CA ALA A 138 -1.29 5.25 19.28
C ALA A 138 0.06 4.52 19.17
N HIS A 139 1.02 5.07 18.41
CA HIS A 139 2.28 4.39 18.09
C HIS A 139 3.50 4.98 18.80
N SER A 140 3.39 6.05 19.59
CA SER A 140 4.55 6.63 20.30
C SER A 140 5.28 5.61 21.19
N THR A 141 4.55 4.80 21.97
CA THR A 141 5.13 3.72 22.78
C THR A 141 5.71 2.59 21.93
N LEU A 142 5.11 2.30 20.76
CA LEU A 142 5.61 1.30 19.82
C LEU A 142 7.00 1.72 19.29
N LEU A 143 7.15 3.00 18.94
CA LEU A 143 8.41 3.57 18.42
C LEU A 143 9.47 3.79 19.50
N SER A 144 9.09 3.89 20.77
CA SER A 144 10.02 3.96 21.91
C SER A 144 10.42 2.59 22.47
N GLY A 145 9.79 1.51 21.98
CA GLY A 145 9.84 0.18 22.57
C GLY A 145 10.90 -0.74 21.92
N PRO A 146 10.71 -2.07 22.02
CA PRO A 146 11.63 -3.06 21.44
C PRO A 146 11.80 -2.97 19.92
N LEU A 147 10.89 -2.29 19.23
CA LEU A 147 10.93 -2.06 17.78
C LEU A 147 11.68 -0.77 17.41
N ALA A 148 12.14 0.02 18.39
CA ALA A 148 12.95 1.20 18.11
C ALA A 148 14.27 0.77 17.44
N ALA A 149 14.70 1.48 16.40
CA ALA A 149 15.95 1.16 15.71
C ALA A 149 17.18 1.21 16.65
N GLY A 150 17.11 2.03 17.70
CA GLY A 150 18.13 2.14 18.76
C GLY A 150 17.81 1.37 20.06
N ALA A 151 16.91 0.38 20.04
CA ALA A 151 16.50 -0.35 21.25
C ALA A 151 17.64 -1.13 21.92
N ASP A 152 18.70 -1.45 21.18
CA ASP A 152 19.90 -2.13 21.71
C ASP A 152 21.14 -1.22 21.59
N PRO A 153 21.62 -0.61 22.70
CA PRO A 153 22.75 0.31 22.68
C PRO A 153 24.09 -0.37 22.37
N ASP A 154 24.18 -1.70 22.51
CA ASP A 154 25.38 -2.46 22.18
C ASP A 154 25.43 -2.87 20.71
N ASP A 155 24.38 -2.56 19.95
CA ASP A 155 24.17 -3.10 18.62
C ASP A 155 25.20 -2.65 17.58
N PHE A 156 25.64 -1.40 17.70
CA PHE A 156 26.67 -0.83 16.82
C PHE A 156 28.00 -1.63 16.89
N PHE A 157 28.26 -2.32 18.01
CA PHE A 157 29.46 -3.10 18.22
C PHE A 157 29.23 -4.62 18.14
N ARG A 158 27.99 -5.08 17.91
CA ARG A 158 27.70 -6.51 17.80
C ARG A 158 28.10 -7.07 16.45
N ASP A 159 28.85 -8.18 16.49
CA ASP A 159 29.17 -8.98 15.32
C ASP A 159 27.97 -9.89 14.99
N ARG A 160 27.12 -9.42 14.07
CA ARG A 160 25.85 -10.08 13.70
C ARG A 160 25.98 -11.13 12.60
N VAL A 161 27.19 -11.63 12.32
CA VAL A 161 27.41 -12.57 11.19
C VAL A 161 26.59 -13.86 11.33
N GLU A 162 26.28 -14.30 12.56
CA GLU A 162 25.52 -15.53 12.83
C GLU A 162 24.13 -15.28 13.48
N GLU A 163 23.76 -14.02 13.74
CA GLU A 163 22.50 -13.67 14.41
C GLU A 163 21.45 -13.15 13.41
N PRO A 164 20.17 -13.57 13.51
CA PRO A 164 19.11 -12.98 12.70
C PRO A 164 18.96 -11.48 13.02
N PRO A 165 18.73 -10.62 12.01
CA PRO A 165 18.58 -9.19 12.23
C PRO A 165 17.41 -8.91 13.18
N ALA A 166 17.63 -8.01 14.14
CA ALA A 166 16.57 -7.56 15.04
C ALA A 166 15.52 -6.77 14.25
N LEU A 167 14.26 -7.19 14.37
CA LEU A 167 13.14 -6.53 13.70
C LEU A 167 12.95 -5.13 14.29
N HIS A 168 13.07 -4.09 13.48
CA HIS A 168 12.81 -2.71 13.87
C HIS A 168 11.59 -2.16 13.12
N ALA A 169 10.92 -1.16 13.70
CA ALA A 169 9.88 -0.41 13.03
C ALA A 169 10.49 0.40 11.87
N ARG A 170 9.73 0.52 10.78
CA ARG A 170 9.96 1.51 9.73
C ARG A 170 8.64 2.17 9.39
N VAL A 171 8.60 3.49 9.47
CA VAL A 171 7.40 4.25 9.11
C VAL A 171 7.29 4.29 7.58
N VAL A 172 6.10 3.98 7.06
CA VAL A 172 5.72 4.23 5.68
C VAL A 172 4.59 5.26 5.71
N LEU A 173 4.90 6.50 5.36
CA LEU A 173 3.94 7.59 5.33
C LEU A 173 3.34 7.69 3.93
N LEU A 174 2.08 7.30 3.79
CA LEU A 174 1.29 7.52 2.59
C LEU A 174 0.51 8.81 2.76
N ARG A 175 0.67 9.74 1.84
CA ARG A 175 0.05 11.06 1.98
C ARG A 175 -0.54 11.50 0.66
N ASP A 176 -1.80 11.90 0.67
CA ASP A 176 -2.36 12.72 -0.39
C ASP A 176 -2.46 14.18 0.03
N ARG A 177 -3.19 15.01 -0.72
CA ARG A 177 -3.37 16.42 -0.36
C ARG A 177 -4.35 16.50 0.82
N PRO A 178 -3.91 16.91 2.03
CA PRO A 178 -4.78 16.94 3.20
C PRO A 178 -5.93 17.92 3.00
N ILE A 179 -7.14 17.50 3.37
CA ILE A 179 -8.32 18.36 3.34
C ILE A 179 -8.13 19.48 4.38
N GLY A 180 -8.34 20.72 3.97
CA GLY A 180 -8.31 21.88 4.88
C GLY A 180 -6.91 22.42 5.19
N GLY A 181 -5.86 21.90 4.54
CA GLY A 181 -4.50 22.47 4.60
C GLY A 181 -3.76 22.28 5.93
N LEU A 182 -4.37 21.62 6.91
CA LEU A 182 -3.71 21.19 8.13
C LEU A 182 -3.12 19.80 7.90
N SER A 183 -1.83 19.64 8.18
CA SER A 183 -1.11 18.38 8.02
C SER A 183 -0.43 18.02 9.34
N ALA A 184 -0.64 16.79 9.76
CA ALA A 184 0.06 16.12 10.84
C ALA A 184 1.39 15.49 10.36
N ALA A 185 1.67 15.47 9.05
CA ALA A 185 2.93 14.94 8.52
C ALA A 185 4.20 15.55 9.13
N PRO A 186 4.30 16.87 9.40
CA PRO A 186 5.45 17.42 10.13
C PRO A 186 5.61 16.80 11.52
N ALA A 187 4.53 16.69 12.29
CA ALA A 187 4.55 16.07 13.62
C ALA A 187 4.86 14.57 13.56
N ALA A 188 4.43 13.88 12.49
CA ALA A 188 4.78 12.50 12.22
C ALA A 188 6.28 12.33 11.97
N ARG A 189 6.89 13.20 11.16
CA ARG A 189 8.35 13.22 10.92
C ARG A 189 9.10 13.50 12.21
N ASP A 190 8.65 14.48 13.00
CA ASP A 190 9.27 14.83 14.27
C ASP A 190 9.21 13.66 15.27
N LEU A 191 8.07 12.95 15.35
CA LEU A 191 7.92 11.77 16.20
C LEU A 191 8.85 10.64 15.76
N ALA A 192 8.87 10.32 14.47
CA ALA A 192 9.75 9.27 13.93
C ALA A 192 11.23 9.61 14.19
N LEU A 193 11.64 10.86 13.93
CA LEU A 193 12.99 11.35 14.18
C LEU A 193 13.36 11.29 15.67
N SER A 194 12.45 11.65 16.58
CA SER A 194 12.69 11.61 18.03
C SER A 194 12.97 10.20 18.58
N HIS A 195 12.65 9.17 17.80
CA HIS A 195 12.85 7.76 18.12
C HIS A 195 13.80 7.07 17.13
N ASP A 196 14.57 7.83 16.34
CA ASP A 196 15.48 7.31 15.31
C ASP A 196 14.82 6.29 14.37
N THR A 197 13.51 6.42 14.15
CA THR A 197 12.74 5.50 13.31
C THR A 197 12.84 5.94 11.85
N PRO A 198 13.35 5.11 10.93
CA PRO A 198 13.40 5.45 9.51
C PRO A 198 12.01 5.67 8.92
N ILE A 199 11.90 6.63 8.01
CA ILE A 199 10.66 6.97 7.30
C ILE A 199 10.83 6.83 5.79
N SER A 200 9.83 6.21 5.14
CA SER A 200 9.66 6.20 3.69
C SER A 200 8.37 6.94 3.37
N GLU A 201 8.43 7.90 2.46
CA GLU A 201 7.28 8.74 2.15
C GLU A 201 6.84 8.53 0.71
N LEU A 202 5.54 8.28 0.53
CA LEU A 202 4.92 8.23 -0.78
C LEU A 202 3.95 9.41 -0.90
N GLU A 203 4.33 10.35 -1.76
CA GLU A 203 3.55 11.52 -2.12
C GLU A 203 3.23 11.44 -3.62
N PRO A 204 1.96 11.20 -3.98
CA PRO A 204 1.55 11.08 -5.36
C PRO A 204 1.63 12.43 -6.05
N GLU A 205 1.75 12.40 -7.37
CA GLU A 205 1.73 13.61 -8.18
C GLU A 205 0.37 14.34 -8.07
N SER A 206 0.37 15.63 -8.42
CA SER A 206 -0.87 16.39 -8.43
C SER A 206 -1.88 15.78 -9.41
N GLY A 207 -3.08 15.49 -8.93
CA GLY A 207 -4.19 14.97 -9.73
C GLY A 207 -5.50 15.01 -8.96
N GLY A 208 -6.55 14.42 -9.54
CA GLY A 208 -7.78 14.15 -8.82
C GLY A 208 -7.61 13.11 -7.71
N GLU A 209 -8.62 12.98 -6.85
CA GLU A 209 -8.63 12.01 -5.75
C GLU A 209 -8.43 10.57 -6.25
N ILE A 210 -9.11 10.18 -7.32
CA ILE A 210 -9.00 8.81 -7.86
C ILE A 210 -7.63 8.56 -8.51
N GLU A 211 -7.03 9.57 -9.14
CA GLU A 211 -5.66 9.47 -9.70
C GLU A 211 -4.63 9.29 -8.58
N THR A 212 -4.78 10.04 -7.50
CA THR A 212 -3.95 9.99 -6.29
C THR A 212 -4.05 8.61 -5.63
N LEU A 213 -5.27 8.10 -5.46
CA LEU A 213 -5.51 6.74 -4.96
C LEU A 213 -4.85 5.69 -5.85
N ALA A 214 -5.02 5.81 -7.17
CA ALA A 214 -4.45 4.88 -8.14
C ALA A 214 -2.92 4.84 -8.07
N GLU A 215 -2.28 6.00 -7.96
CA GLU A 215 -0.82 6.10 -7.83
C GLU A 215 -0.32 5.43 -6.55
N LEU A 216 -0.91 5.77 -5.40
CA LEU A 216 -0.52 5.17 -4.11
C LEU A 216 -0.67 3.64 -4.15
N ILE A 217 -1.82 3.14 -4.62
CA ILE A 217 -2.06 1.71 -4.77
C ILE A 217 -1.00 1.08 -5.67
N ALA A 218 -0.78 1.62 -6.87
CA ALA A 218 0.13 1.04 -7.84
C ALA A 218 1.56 0.94 -7.31
N VAL A 219 2.09 2.00 -6.69
CA VAL A 219 3.45 1.98 -6.11
C VAL A 219 3.55 0.93 -5.00
N THR A 220 2.56 0.88 -4.10
CA THR A 220 2.55 -0.07 -2.99
C THR A 220 2.35 -1.52 -3.43
N ASP A 221 1.55 -1.76 -4.48
CA ASP A 221 1.34 -3.08 -5.06
C ASP A 221 2.64 -3.62 -5.69
N PHE A 222 3.37 -2.78 -6.44
CA PHE A 222 4.71 -3.15 -6.93
C PHE A 222 5.68 -3.43 -5.78
N ALA A 223 5.68 -2.61 -4.72
CA ALA A 223 6.56 -2.79 -3.58
C ALA A 223 6.27 -4.12 -2.86
N ALA A 224 5.00 -4.46 -2.64
CA ALA A 224 4.60 -5.73 -2.04
C ALA A 224 5.03 -6.94 -2.89
N VAL A 225 4.89 -6.86 -4.23
CA VAL A 225 5.35 -7.91 -5.14
C VAL A 225 6.88 -8.06 -5.10
N TYR A 226 7.64 -6.96 -5.15
CA TYR A 226 9.10 -7.04 -5.06
C TYR A 226 9.56 -7.58 -3.71
N LEU A 227 8.86 -7.23 -2.64
CA LEU A 227 9.15 -7.73 -1.30
C LEU A 227 8.88 -9.23 -1.20
N ALA A 228 7.77 -9.72 -1.76
CA ALA A 228 7.45 -11.15 -1.85
C ALA A 228 8.54 -11.93 -2.62
N LEU A 229 8.94 -11.41 -3.78
CA LEU A 229 10.01 -11.99 -4.60
C LEU A 229 11.35 -12.03 -3.86
N ALA A 230 11.68 -10.98 -3.10
CA ALA A 230 12.91 -10.91 -2.32
C ALA A 230 12.92 -11.87 -1.13
N SER A 231 11.77 -12.14 -0.50
CA SER A 231 11.64 -13.11 0.59
C SER A 231 11.47 -14.57 0.14
N GLY A 232 11.29 -14.83 -1.15
CA GLY A 232 11.00 -16.17 -1.65
C GLY A 232 9.65 -16.73 -1.18
N ALA A 233 8.69 -15.84 -0.92
CA ALA A 233 7.33 -16.17 -0.50
C ALA A 233 6.46 -16.61 -1.69
#